data_AF-A0A4Y8UYU0-F1
#
_entry.id   AF-A0A4Y8UYU0-F1
#
_cell.length_a   1.000
_cell.length_b   1.000
_cell.length_c   1.000
_cell.angle_alpha   90.00
_cell.angle_beta   90.00
_cell.angle_gamma   90.00
#
_symmetry.space_group_name_H-M   'P 1'
#
loop_
_entity.id
_entity.type
_entity.pdbx_description
1 polymer ?
#
loop_
_entity_poly.entity_id
_entity_poly.type
_entity_poly.pdbx_seq_one_letter_code
_entity_poly.pdbx_strand_id
1 'polypeptide(L)'
;MATHDGDRRTGGVARTIGRVVLGGFLAFAGTSHLTFAREEFQAQVPAWVPVGTDAVVVGSGVVEIALGTALVVAPRRYRPWVGAAAAAFFVAIFPGNVAQYLEGKDGFGLDTDAKRLARLPFQGLLVVWALWSTGAWRAWRAHRRR
;
A
#
# COMPACT_ATOMS: atom_id res chain seq x y z
N MET A 1 -1.76 28.86 27.56
CA MET A 1 -2.10 27.42 27.57
C MET A 1 -3.13 27.10 26.46
N ALA A 2 -2.85 27.43 25.19
CA ALA A 2 -3.79 27.27 24.06
C ALA A 2 -3.16 26.68 22.78
N THR A 3 -1.85 26.47 22.73
CA THR A 3 -1.12 26.03 21.52
C THR A 3 -1.07 24.51 21.33
N HIS A 4 -1.34 23.73 22.39
CA HIS A 4 -1.14 22.27 22.35
C HIS A 4 -2.34 21.48 21.77
N ASP A 5 -3.52 22.10 21.70
CA ASP A 5 -4.75 21.43 21.26
C ASP A 5 -5.00 21.54 19.74
N GLY A 6 -4.55 22.66 19.13
CA GLY A 6 -4.59 22.85 17.68
C GLY A 6 -3.70 21.85 16.93
N ASP A 7 -2.48 21.62 17.41
CA ASP A 7 -1.52 20.68 16.80
C ASP A 7 -2.04 19.23 16.80
N ARG A 8 -2.72 18.81 17.88
CA ARG A 8 -3.32 17.46 17.96
C ARG A 8 -4.50 17.28 17.01
N ARG A 9 -5.33 18.32 16.81
CA ARG A 9 -6.45 18.29 15.86
C ARG A 9 -5.96 18.24 14.42
N THR A 10 -5.02 19.11 14.05
CA THR A 10 -4.41 19.15 12.71
C THR A 10 -3.74 17.82 12.36
N GLY A 11 -2.97 17.24 13.29
CA GLY A 11 -2.38 15.91 13.12
C GLY A 11 -3.41 14.77 13.00
N GLY A 12 -4.61 14.93 13.58
CA GLY A 12 -5.72 13.99 13.44
C GLY A 12 -6.42 14.06 12.08
N VAL A 13 -6.59 15.27 11.54
CA VAL A 13 -7.17 15.52 10.21
C VAL A 13 -6.22 15.03 9.12
N ALA A 14 -4.94 15.42 9.17
CA ALA A 14 -3.94 15.01 8.18
C ALA A 14 -3.81 13.48 8.07
N ARG A 15 -3.79 12.77 9.20
CA ARG A 15 -3.79 11.29 9.22
C ARG A 15 -5.07 10.71 8.63
N THR A 16 -6.22 11.35 8.85
CA THR A 16 -7.49 10.88 8.30
C THR A 16 -7.52 11.05 6.78
N ILE A 17 -7.12 12.21 6.27
CA ILE A 17 -6.99 12.46 4.82
C ILE A 17 -6.02 11.45 4.23
N GLY A 18 -4.81 11.33 4.80
CA GLY A 18 -3.81 10.39 4.31
C GLY A 18 -4.31 8.94 4.29
N ARG A 19 -5.07 8.51 5.30
CA ARG A 19 -5.63 7.16 5.36
C ARG A 19 -6.70 6.94 4.29
N VAL A 20 -7.59 7.91 4.08
CA VAL A 20 -8.66 7.82 3.07
C VAL A 20 -8.09 7.84 1.65
N VAL A 21 -7.12 8.71 1.39
CA VAL A 21 -6.42 8.78 0.11
C VAL A 21 -5.72 7.46 -0.20
N LEU A 22 -4.92 6.93 0.75
CA LEU A 22 -4.25 5.64 0.58
C LEU A 22 -5.25 4.49 0.36
N GLY A 23 -6.36 4.49 1.09
CA GLY A 23 -7.42 3.49 0.92
C GLY A 23 -8.10 3.57 -0.45
N GLY A 24 -8.36 4.79 -0.94
CA GLY A 24 -8.90 5.01 -2.28
C GLY A 24 -7.94 4.53 -3.38
N PHE A 25 -6.65 4.82 -3.26
CA PHE A 25 -5.64 4.33 -4.21
C PHE A 25 -5.59 2.80 -4.25
N LEU A 26 -5.59 2.12 -3.10
CA LEU A 26 -5.62 0.65 -3.02
C LEU A 26 -6.90 0.08 -3.65
N ALA A 27 -8.06 0.64 -3.34
CA ALA A 27 -9.32 0.18 -3.91
C ALA A 27 -9.36 0.37 -5.44
N PHE A 28 -8.84 1.48 -5.94
CA PHE A 28 -8.70 1.73 -7.36
C PHE A 28 -7.74 0.74 -8.04
N ALA A 29 -6.54 0.53 -7.47
CA ALA A 29 -5.56 -0.41 -7.97
C ALA A 29 -6.10 -1.85 -7.99
N GLY A 30 -6.75 -2.28 -6.91
CA GLY A 30 -7.36 -3.61 -6.88
C GLY A 30 -8.52 -3.76 -7.87
N THR A 31 -9.30 -2.69 -8.10
CA THR A 31 -10.33 -2.72 -9.15
C THR A 31 -9.71 -2.84 -10.54
N SER A 32 -8.61 -2.15 -10.82
CA SER A 32 -7.95 -2.24 -12.13
C SER A 32 -7.32 -3.60 -12.39
N HIS A 33 -6.80 -4.29 -11.36
CA HIS A 33 -6.38 -5.70 -11.44
C HIS A 33 -7.48 -6.62 -11.94
N LEU A 34 -8.72 -6.38 -11.50
CA LEU A 34 -9.87 -7.23 -11.82
C LEU A 34 -10.60 -6.83 -13.10
N THR A 35 -10.24 -5.71 -13.71
CA THR A 35 -10.99 -5.12 -14.82
C THR A 35 -10.09 -4.78 -15.99
N PHE A 36 -9.74 -3.51 -16.18
CA PHE A 36 -9.17 -2.98 -17.42
C PHE A 36 -7.65 -3.08 -17.51
N ALA A 37 -6.95 -3.43 -16.42
CA ALA A 37 -5.48 -3.52 -16.40
C ALA A 37 -4.97 -4.93 -16.09
N ARG A 38 -5.84 -5.95 -16.13
CA ARG A 38 -5.51 -7.33 -15.73
C ARG A 38 -4.31 -7.88 -16.49
N GLU A 39 -4.31 -7.77 -17.82
CA GLU A 39 -3.22 -8.25 -18.68
C GLU A 39 -1.89 -7.53 -18.37
N GLU A 40 -1.96 -6.22 -18.14
CA GLU A 40 -0.81 -5.39 -17.77
C GLU A 40 -0.20 -5.88 -16.44
N PHE A 41 -1.02 -6.20 -15.44
CA PHE A 41 -0.53 -6.76 -14.18
C PHE A 41 0.03 -8.17 -14.34
N GLN A 42 -0.57 -9.01 -15.18
CA GLN A 42 -0.07 -10.36 -15.45
C GLN A 42 1.34 -10.33 -16.04
N ALA A 43 1.63 -9.37 -16.93
CA ALA A 43 2.96 -9.17 -17.49
C ALA A 43 4.02 -8.85 -16.42
N GLN A 44 3.61 -8.22 -15.30
CA GLN A 44 4.51 -7.89 -14.19
C GLN A 44 4.79 -9.07 -13.24
N VAL A 45 4.03 -10.16 -13.30
CA VAL A 45 4.25 -11.30 -12.41
C VAL A 45 5.55 -12.01 -12.82
N PRO A 46 6.52 -12.18 -11.90
CA PRO A 46 7.76 -12.88 -12.22
C PRO A 46 7.56 -14.39 -12.39
N ALA A 47 8.31 -15.00 -13.31
CA ALA A 47 8.17 -16.42 -13.62
C ALA A 47 8.55 -17.36 -12.46
N TRP A 48 9.31 -16.87 -11.47
CA TRP A 48 9.70 -17.63 -10.28
C TRP A 48 8.59 -17.74 -9.23
N VAL A 49 7.47 -17.01 -9.38
CA VAL A 49 6.33 -17.13 -8.47
C VAL A 49 5.66 -18.50 -8.70
N PRO A 50 5.58 -19.39 -7.69
CA PRO A 50 5.13 -20.78 -7.87
C PRO A 50 3.59 -20.91 -7.96
N VAL A 51 2.89 -19.82 -8.24
CA VAL A 51 1.43 -19.72 -8.31
C VAL A 51 1.08 -19.20 -9.69
N GLY A 52 -0.03 -19.68 -10.27
CA GLY A 52 -0.47 -19.23 -11.60
C GLY A 52 -0.61 -17.71 -11.66
N THR A 53 -0.03 -17.09 -12.68
CA THR A 53 0.02 -15.63 -12.89
C THR A 53 -1.32 -14.95 -12.68
N ASP A 54 -2.38 -15.52 -13.23
CA ASP A 54 -3.72 -14.95 -13.12
C ASP A 54 -4.29 -15.03 -11.69
N ALA A 55 -4.01 -16.12 -10.97
CA ALA A 55 -4.42 -16.27 -9.57
C ALA A 55 -3.70 -15.26 -8.66
N VAL A 56 -2.43 -14.94 -8.96
CA VAL A 56 -1.67 -13.90 -8.25
C VAL A 56 -2.35 -12.54 -8.44
N VAL A 57 -2.66 -12.16 -9.69
CA VAL A 57 -3.27 -10.87 -10.03
C VAL A 57 -4.68 -10.72 -9.46
N VAL A 58 -5.53 -11.74 -9.59
CA VAL A 58 -6.89 -11.69 -9.03
C VAL A 58 -6.84 -11.68 -7.51
N GLY A 59 -6.00 -12.51 -6.91
CA GLY A 59 -5.83 -12.58 -5.46
C GLY A 59 -5.34 -11.26 -4.88
N SER A 60 -4.32 -10.65 -5.48
CA SER A 60 -3.82 -9.33 -5.04
C SER A 60 -4.88 -8.25 -5.20
N GLY A 61 -5.62 -8.23 -6.32
CA GLY A 61 -6.67 -7.24 -6.56
C GLY A 61 -7.79 -7.28 -5.51
N VAL A 62 -8.24 -8.48 -5.11
CA VAL A 62 -9.23 -8.65 -4.03
C VAL A 62 -8.68 -8.15 -2.68
N VAL A 63 -7.42 -8.49 -2.37
CA VAL A 63 -6.76 -8.03 -1.13
C VAL A 63 -6.62 -6.51 -1.10
N GLU A 64 -6.26 -5.89 -2.22
CA GLU A 64 -6.14 -4.43 -2.35
C GLU A 64 -7.48 -3.72 -2.15
N ILE A 65 -8.56 -4.23 -2.74
CA ILE A 65 -9.91 -3.68 -2.51
C ILE A 65 -10.27 -3.82 -1.02
N ALA A 66 -10.09 -4.99 -0.42
CA ALA A 66 -10.42 -5.22 0.98
C ALA A 66 -9.62 -4.31 1.92
N LEU A 67 -8.31 -4.19 1.73
CA LEU A 67 -7.45 -3.30 2.51
C LEU A 67 -7.79 -1.82 2.27
N GLY A 68 -8.05 -1.45 1.02
CA GLY A 68 -8.45 -0.10 0.63
C GLY A 68 -9.74 0.34 1.32
N THR A 69 -10.77 -0.49 1.26
CA THR A 69 -12.03 -0.29 1.98
C THR A 69 -11.79 -0.24 3.48
N ALA A 70 -11.04 -1.18 4.05
CA ALA A 70 -10.76 -1.23 5.48
C ALA A 70 -10.03 0.04 5.97
N LEU A 71 -9.09 0.59 5.20
CA LEU A 71 -8.43 1.85 5.54
C LEU A 71 -9.43 3.00 5.64
N VAL A 72 -10.43 3.05 4.76
CA VAL A 72 -11.45 4.11 4.77
C VAL A 72 -12.41 3.93 5.96
N VAL A 73 -12.99 2.73 6.12
CA VAL A 73 -14.18 2.53 6.97
C VAL A 73 -13.89 1.94 8.34
N ALA A 74 -12.69 1.40 8.60
CA ALA A 74 -12.43 0.67 9.85
C ALA A 74 -12.65 1.56 11.11
N PRO A 75 -13.30 0.99 12.14
CA PRO A 75 -13.41 1.63 13.45
C PRO A 75 -12.04 2.01 14.02
N ARG A 76 -11.98 3.11 14.77
CA ARG A 76 -10.72 3.67 15.31
C ARG A 76 -9.84 2.63 16.02
N ARG A 77 -10.43 1.70 16.76
CA ARG A 77 -9.73 0.62 17.49
C ARG A 77 -8.95 -0.34 16.58
N TYR A 78 -9.38 -0.53 15.33
CA TYR A 78 -8.77 -1.48 14.40
C TYR A 78 -7.80 -0.83 13.41
N ARG A 79 -7.80 0.50 13.28
CA ARG A 79 -6.95 1.20 12.31
C ARG A 79 -5.47 0.81 12.41
N PRO A 80 -4.84 0.72 13.61
CA PRO A 80 -3.45 0.27 13.72
C PRO A 80 -3.18 -1.09 13.06
N TRP A 81 -4.10 -2.05 13.23
CA TRP A 81 -3.99 -3.39 12.64
C TRP A 81 -4.15 -3.36 11.12
N VAL A 82 -5.13 -2.61 10.63
CA VAL A 82 -5.32 -2.40 9.17
C VAL A 82 -4.08 -1.77 8.54
N GLY A 83 -3.48 -0.77 9.20
CA GLY A 83 -2.24 -0.14 8.73
C GLY A 83 -1.04 -1.09 8.72
N ALA A 84 -0.92 -1.94 9.73
CA ALA A 84 0.12 -2.99 9.75
C ALA A 84 -0.09 -4.02 8.65
N ALA A 85 -1.33 -4.44 8.38
CA ALA A 85 -1.65 -5.35 7.29
C ALA A 85 -1.34 -4.74 5.92
N ALA A 86 -1.73 -3.49 5.68
CA ALA A 86 -1.41 -2.77 4.44
C ALA A 86 0.12 -2.60 4.26
N ALA A 87 0.83 -2.26 5.34
CA ALA A 87 2.29 -2.20 5.32
C ALA A 87 2.93 -3.55 4.96
N ALA A 88 2.49 -4.64 5.58
CA ALA A 88 2.98 -5.99 5.26
C ALA A 88 2.68 -6.38 3.81
N PHE A 89 1.49 -6.02 3.31
CA PHE A 89 1.10 -6.25 1.93
C PHE A 89 2.01 -5.49 0.94
N PHE A 90 2.31 -4.22 1.19
CA PHE A 90 3.28 -3.48 0.37
C PHE A 90 4.68 -4.09 0.40
N VAL A 91 5.13 -4.61 1.54
CA VAL A 91 6.41 -5.34 1.63
C VAL A 91 6.35 -6.63 0.80
N ALA A 92 5.23 -7.36 0.83
CA ALA A 92 5.06 -8.60 0.07
C ALA A 92 5.07 -8.38 -1.47
N ILE A 93 4.59 -7.23 -1.95
CA ILE A 93 4.64 -6.86 -3.37
C ILE A 93 6.06 -6.45 -3.82
N PHE A 94 6.89 -5.95 -2.90
CA PHE A 94 8.18 -5.35 -3.23
C PHE A 94 9.11 -6.23 -4.08
N PRO A 95 9.27 -7.55 -3.83
CA PRO A 95 10.05 -8.42 -4.70
C PRO A 95 9.60 -8.42 -6.17
N GLY A 96 8.30 -8.29 -6.44
CA GLY A 96 7.76 -8.15 -7.80
C GLY A 96 8.20 -6.84 -8.47
N ASN A 97 8.20 -5.73 -7.73
CA ASN A 97 8.71 -4.45 -8.25
C ASN A 97 10.22 -4.49 -8.55
N VAL A 98 10.99 -5.19 -7.71
CA VAL A 98 12.43 -5.42 -7.95
C VAL A 98 12.64 -6.30 -9.18
N ALA A 99 11.86 -7.38 -9.33
CA ALA A 99 11.91 -8.23 -10.51
C ALA A 99 11.57 -7.45 -11.79
N GLN A 100 10.51 -6.62 -11.80
CA GLN A 100 10.19 -5.74 -12.93
C GLN A 100 11.38 -4.83 -13.32
N TYR A 101 12.11 -4.28 -12.34
CA TYR A 101 13.32 -3.49 -12.60
C TYR A 101 14.45 -4.33 -13.21
N LEU A 102 14.75 -5.48 -12.63
CA LEU A 102 15.86 -6.35 -13.08
C LEU A 102 15.58 -7.02 -14.43
N GLU A 103 14.32 -7.36 -14.70
CA GLU A 103 13.88 -8.04 -15.93
C GLU A 103 13.54 -7.03 -17.05
N GLY A 104 13.56 -5.72 -16.77
CA GLY A 104 13.29 -4.68 -17.75
C GLY A 104 11.86 -4.71 -18.30
N LYS A 105 10.89 -5.17 -17.49
CA LYS A 105 9.49 -5.27 -17.91
C LYS A 105 8.83 -3.90 -17.96
N ASP A 106 8.29 -3.57 -19.13
CA ASP A 106 7.50 -2.36 -19.30
C ASP A 106 6.10 -2.56 -18.73
N GLY A 107 5.56 -1.48 -18.17
CA GLY A 107 4.14 -1.42 -17.87
C GLY A 107 3.70 -0.27 -16.99
N PHE A 108 2.42 0.09 -17.05
CA PHE A 108 1.86 1.25 -16.35
C PHE A 108 2.63 2.57 -16.65
N GLY A 109 3.16 2.71 -17.87
CA GLY A 109 3.98 3.85 -18.27
C GLY A 109 5.42 3.83 -17.73
N LEU A 110 5.85 2.76 -17.06
CA LEU A 110 7.22 2.50 -16.60
C LEU A 110 8.04 1.85 -17.71
N ASP A 111 8.32 2.62 -18.76
CA ASP A 111 9.02 2.24 -20.00
C ASP A 111 10.55 2.45 -19.95
N THR A 112 11.09 2.84 -18.79
CA THR A 112 12.52 3.13 -18.60
C THR A 112 13.00 2.66 -17.24
N ASP A 113 14.29 2.34 -17.16
CA ASP A 113 14.93 1.92 -15.90
C ASP A 113 14.86 2.99 -14.82
N ALA A 114 14.94 4.27 -15.21
CA ALA A 114 14.80 5.39 -14.28
C ALA A 114 13.41 5.40 -13.61
N LYS A 115 12.33 5.20 -14.40
CA LYS A 115 10.96 5.13 -13.88
C LYS A 115 10.77 3.89 -12.98
N ARG A 116 11.28 2.73 -13.39
CA ARG A 116 11.23 1.49 -12.59
C ARG A 116 12.00 1.62 -11.27
N LEU A 117 13.20 2.21 -11.31
CA LEU A 117 14.03 2.45 -10.12
C LEU A 117 13.35 3.41 -9.14
N ALA A 118 12.74 4.48 -9.63
CA ALA A 118 12.02 5.45 -8.79
C ALA A 118 10.86 4.83 -8.00
N ARG A 119 10.26 3.74 -8.50
CA ARG A 119 9.19 3.00 -7.82
C ARG A 119 9.65 2.29 -6.54
N LEU A 120 10.91 1.85 -6.48
CA LEU A 120 11.43 1.07 -5.36
C LEU A 120 11.42 1.85 -4.03
N PRO A 121 12.02 3.06 -3.91
CA PRO A 121 11.93 3.84 -2.68
C PRO A 121 10.50 4.31 -2.38
N PHE A 122 9.67 4.52 -3.41
CA PHE A 122 8.26 4.89 -3.22
C PHE A 122 7.46 3.80 -2.50
N GLN A 123 7.79 2.52 -2.70
CA GLN A 123 7.18 1.43 -1.94
C GLN A 123 7.44 1.58 -0.42
N GLY A 124 8.66 1.99 -0.03
CA GLY A 124 8.98 2.29 1.36
C GLY A 124 8.16 3.46 1.92
N LEU A 125 7.90 4.48 1.10
CA LEU A 125 7.04 5.60 1.48
C LEU A 125 5.60 5.13 1.72
N LEU A 126 5.07 4.21 0.91
CA LEU A 126 3.72 3.62 1.12
C LEU A 126 3.62 2.84 2.43
N VAL A 127 4.66 2.09 2.79
CA VAL A 127 4.76 1.39 4.09
C VAL A 127 4.68 2.40 5.24
N VAL A 128 5.51 3.44 5.21
CA VAL A 128 5.52 4.48 6.24
C VAL A 128 4.18 5.20 6.31
N TRP A 129 3.59 5.53 5.15
CA TRP A 129 2.28 6.19 5.05
C TRP A 129 1.19 5.33 5.70
N ALA A 130 1.11 4.04 5.39
CA ALA A 130 0.14 3.12 5.99
C ALA A 130 0.25 3.12 7.52
N LEU A 131 1.46 2.98 8.06
CA LEU A 131 1.71 2.93 9.50
C LEU A 131 1.44 4.27 10.21
N TRP A 132 1.78 5.39 9.56
CA TRP A 132 1.60 6.73 10.13
C TRP A 132 0.13 7.16 10.13
N SER A 133 -0.57 7.02 9.00
CA SER A 133 -1.95 7.51 8.81
C SER A 133 -2.98 6.76 9.66
N THR A 134 -2.67 5.53 10.04
CA THR A 134 -3.52 4.68 10.89
C THR A 134 -3.18 4.74 12.37
N GLY A 135 -2.04 5.35 12.72
CA GLY A 135 -1.52 5.36 14.09
C GLY A 135 -0.82 4.07 14.51
N ALA A 136 -0.61 3.10 13.61
CA ALA A 136 0.11 1.86 13.87
C ALA A 136 1.53 2.13 14.42
N TRP A 137 2.23 3.12 13.88
CA TRP A 137 3.55 3.53 14.36
C TRP A 137 3.53 3.93 15.84
N ARG A 138 2.47 4.63 16.29
CA ARG A 138 2.32 5.05 17.70
C ARG A 138 2.03 3.85 18.60
N ALA A 139 1.15 2.95 18.16
CA ALA A 139 0.81 1.74 18.89
C ALA A 139 2.03 0.84 19.11
N TRP A 140 2.82 0.62 18.06
CA TRP A 140 4.05 -0.17 18.12
C TRP A 140 5.10 0.42 19.08
N ARG A 141 5.35 1.74 19.01
CA ARG A 141 6.28 2.41 19.94
C ARG A 141 5.81 2.37 21.39
N ALA A 142 4.50 2.44 21.63
CA ALA A 142 3.96 2.34 22.98
C ALA A 142 4.12 0.93 23.56
N HIS A 143 4.02 -0.11 22.73
CA HIS A 143 4.23 -1.50 23.16
C HIS A 143 5.70 -1.79 23.50
N ARG A 144 6.66 -1.26 22.74
CA ARG A 144 8.12 -1.43 23.01
C ARG A 144 8.64 -0.72 24.27
N ARG A 145 7.86 0.17 24.88
CA ARG A 145 8.25 0.92 26.08
C ARG A 145 7.70 0.32 27.38
N ARG A 146 6.94 -0.77 27.26
CA ARG A 146 6.44 -1.57 28.39
C ARG A 146 7.32 -2.81 28.52
#